data_AF-A0A2S5X0I9-F1
#
_entry.id   AF-A0A2S5X0I9-F1
#
_cell.length_a   1.000
_cell.length_b   1.000
_cell.length_c   1.000
_cell.angle_alpha   90.00
_cell.angle_beta   90.00
_cell.angle_gamma   90.00
#
_symmetry.space_group_name_H-M   'P 1'
#
loop_
_entity.id
_entity.type
_entity.pdbx_description
1 polymer ?
#
loop_
_entity_poly.entity_id
_entity_poly.type
_entity_poly.pdbx_seq_one_letter_code
_entity_poly.pdbx_strand_id
1 'polypeptide(L)'
;METPQQGPEVDASSEVEPEALVIATAPLPTTPEAVSRVLERFVREVVPPIFDADNTMDVRGLDLARVTAHPLAGDLLGIDIDLAGVEVTFDATVEEAPPLPELPEFGTEVARADARVAEVRVRGLPVRIQGAEVEASITAAGVHVDWAEDDRGQLALAMRQGMAGGEAVTVFPVDTLLIDVSARQREVVDALVSIVTESGESQGIHLSDVDLELTQAGPRGAHLRASGKVRRGFLRASLLFTTEAQLGDDLKLQLINPRLTSRNPLIGLLLLAVRSQIREELKDPIDLRDLQLDPLKLADAQFEVGERLRLRLQYD
;
A
#
# COMPACT_ATOMS: atom_id res chain seq x y z
N MET A 1 -60.12 4.84 22.45
CA MET A 1 -59.72 5.16 21.07
C MET A 1 -58.27 5.60 21.17
N GLU A 2 -57.37 4.64 21.00
CA GLU A 2 -55.93 4.87 21.04
C GLU A 2 -55.46 5.28 19.64
N THR A 3 -54.80 6.42 19.58
CA THR A 3 -54.15 6.95 18.38
C THR A 3 -52.90 6.12 18.12
N PRO A 4 -52.69 5.57 16.91
CA PRO A 4 -51.44 4.87 16.60
C PRO A 4 -50.32 5.91 16.44
N GLN A 5 -49.26 5.77 17.21
CA GLN A 5 -48.00 6.48 16.98
C GLN A 5 -47.39 6.00 15.66
N GLN A 6 -47.21 6.93 14.72
CA GLN A 6 -46.33 6.76 13.57
C GLN A 6 -44.90 6.55 14.11
N GLY A 7 -44.30 5.40 13.77
CA GLY A 7 -42.87 5.19 13.94
C GLY A 7 -42.07 6.15 13.05
N PRO A 8 -40.82 6.45 13.39
CA PRO A 8 -39.99 7.32 12.56
C PRO A 8 -39.77 6.63 11.21
N GLU A 9 -40.15 7.33 10.13
CA GLU A 9 -39.67 7.07 8.79
C GLU A 9 -38.14 7.05 8.84
N VAL A 10 -37.56 5.89 8.51
CA VAL A 10 -36.13 5.77 8.25
C VAL A 10 -35.90 6.53 6.96
N ASP A 11 -35.24 7.68 7.09
CA ASP A 11 -34.85 8.54 5.98
C ASP A 11 -33.91 7.74 5.06
N ALA A 12 -34.50 7.19 4.00
CA ALA A 12 -33.78 6.55 2.91
C ALA A 12 -33.31 7.67 1.98
N SER A 13 -32.16 8.28 2.28
CA SER A 13 -31.24 8.96 1.35
C SER A 13 -30.20 9.77 2.15
N SER A 14 -29.34 9.09 2.92
CA SER A 14 -28.02 9.67 3.20
C SER A 14 -27.18 9.48 1.94
N GLU A 15 -27.36 10.33 0.93
CA GLU A 15 -26.29 10.54 -0.05
C GLU A 15 -25.09 11.00 0.79
N VAL A 16 -24.09 10.14 0.92
CA VAL A 16 -22.82 10.52 1.54
C VAL A 16 -22.28 11.65 0.67
N GLU A 17 -22.31 12.87 1.18
CA GLU A 17 -21.78 14.03 0.46
C GLU A 17 -20.31 13.75 0.14
N PRO A 18 -19.86 13.96 -1.11
CA PRO A 18 -18.48 13.76 -1.46
C PRO A 18 -17.60 14.69 -0.62
N GLU A 19 -16.59 14.12 0.02
CA GLU A 19 -15.62 14.86 0.81
C GLU A 19 -14.70 15.62 -0.16
N ALA A 20 -14.52 16.92 0.05
CA ALA A 20 -13.73 17.76 -0.84
C ALA A 20 -12.28 17.87 -0.37
N LEU A 21 -11.33 17.35 -1.16
CA LEU A 21 -9.91 17.52 -0.89
C LEU A 21 -9.42 18.86 -1.40
N VAL A 22 -9.12 19.81 -0.52
CA VAL A 22 -8.48 21.05 -0.96
C VAL A 22 -7.07 20.75 -1.46
N ILE A 23 -6.84 20.99 -2.76
CA ILE A 23 -5.56 20.69 -3.43
C ILE A 23 -4.79 21.95 -3.83
N ALA A 24 -5.48 23.08 -3.98
CA ALA A 24 -4.84 24.34 -4.32
C ALA A 24 -5.70 25.56 -3.95
N THR A 25 -5.07 26.73 -3.97
CA THR A 25 -5.74 28.04 -4.09
C THR A 25 -5.43 28.52 -5.50
N ALA A 26 -6.35 28.26 -6.42
CA ALA A 26 -6.21 28.51 -7.85
C ALA A 26 -7.59 28.44 -8.51
N PRO A 27 -7.82 29.16 -9.63
CA PRO A 27 -9.04 28.98 -10.41
C PRO A 27 -9.09 27.59 -11.05
N LEU A 28 -10.30 27.17 -11.42
CA LEU A 28 -10.55 25.92 -12.14
C LEU A 28 -9.59 25.74 -13.36
N PRO A 29 -8.85 24.62 -13.44
CA PRO A 29 -7.94 24.39 -14.56
C PRO A 29 -8.72 24.00 -15.83
N THR A 30 -8.55 24.80 -16.89
CA THR A 30 -9.24 24.58 -18.19
C THR A 30 -8.34 24.03 -19.30
N THR A 31 -7.05 23.83 -19.00
CA THR A 31 -6.04 23.34 -19.96
C THR A 31 -5.21 22.22 -19.32
N PRO A 32 -4.70 21.25 -20.10
CA PRO A 32 -3.83 20.19 -19.58
C PRO A 32 -2.60 20.75 -18.83
N GLU A 33 -2.01 21.84 -19.30
CA GLU A 33 -0.86 22.47 -18.65
C GLU A 33 -1.23 23.13 -17.31
N ALA A 34 -2.48 23.60 -17.16
CA ALA A 34 -2.97 24.10 -15.88
C ALA A 34 -3.25 22.93 -14.91
N VAL A 35 -3.88 21.85 -15.39
CA VAL A 35 -4.10 20.62 -14.61
C VAL A 35 -2.78 20.06 -14.09
N SER A 36 -1.78 19.92 -14.97
CA SER A 36 -0.44 19.43 -14.63
C SER A 36 0.18 20.23 -13.48
N ARG A 37 0.16 21.56 -13.57
CA ARG A 37 0.74 22.45 -12.54
C ARG A 37 0.02 22.37 -11.20
N VAL A 38 -1.31 22.30 -11.22
CA VAL A 38 -2.11 22.19 -9.99
C VAL A 38 -1.82 20.86 -9.29
N LEU A 39 -1.84 19.76 -10.02
CA LEU A 39 -1.60 18.42 -9.46
C LEU A 39 -0.14 18.23 -9.04
N GLU A 40 0.82 18.77 -9.80
CA GLU A 40 2.23 18.76 -9.41
C GLU A 40 2.45 19.52 -8.10
N ARG A 41 1.77 20.67 -7.92
CA ARG A 41 1.81 21.41 -6.65
C ARG A 41 1.20 20.60 -5.51
N PHE A 42 0.05 19.97 -5.74
CA PHE A 42 -0.61 19.10 -4.76
C PHE A 42 0.33 17.98 -4.28
N VAL A 43 0.97 17.24 -5.20
CA VAL A 43 1.90 16.15 -4.86
C VAL A 43 3.13 16.65 -4.09
N ARG A 44 3.59 17.88 -4.33
CA ARG A 44 4.80 18.42 -3.71
C ARG A 44 4.58 19.16 -2.40
N GLU A 45 3.40 19.75 -2.21
CA GLU A 45 3.14 20.66 -1.09
C GLU A 45 2.09 20.13 -0.13
N VAL A 46 1.10 19.37 -0.62
CA VAL A 46 -0.03 18.90 0.19
C VAL A 46 0.15 17.45 0.62
N VAL A 47 0.73 16.62 -0.24
CA VAL A 47 0.98 15.20 0.07
C VAL A 47 2.05 14.98 1.14
N PRO A 48 3.22 15.68 1.15
CA PRO A 48 4.26 15.38 2.14
C PRO A 48 3.79 15.55 3.60
N PRO A 49 3.04 16.61 3.99
CA PRO A 49 2.49 16.72 5.34
C PRO A 49 1.61 15.54 5.78
N ILE A 50 0.95 14.84 4.85
CA ILE A 50 0.15 13.64 5.14
C ILE A 50 1.05 12.51 5.61
N PHE A 51 2.22 12.35 4.98
CA PHE A 51 3.21 11.35 5.37
C PHE A 51 4.05 11.78 6.56
N ASP A 52 4.39 13.06 6.69
CA ASP A 52 5.12 13.59 7.86
C ASP A 52 4.33 13.43 9.16
N ALA A 53 3.00 13.39 9.05
CA ALA A 53 2.16 13.07 10.18
C ALA A 53 2.38 11.62 10.63
N ASP A 54 2.55 10.66 9.72
CA ASP A 54 2.77 9.25 10.02
C ASP A 54 4.24 8.99 10.43
N ASN A 55 4.49 8.88 11.73
CA ASN A 55 5.80 8.57 12.26
C ASN A 55 6.25 7.11 12.05
N THR A 56 5.41 6.24 11.48
CA THR A 56 5.79 4.88 11.08
C THR A 56 6.46 4.84 9.71
N MET A 57 6.35 5.92 8.92
CA MET A 57 6.84 5.98 7.56
C MET A 57 7.46 7.34 7.23
N ASP A 58 8.69 7.35 6.74
CA ASP A 58 9.35 8.55 6.22
C ASP A 58 9.39 8.47 4.69
N VAL A 59 8.78 9.46 4.03
CA VAL A 59 8.67 9.57 2.57
C VAL A 59 9.41 10.82 2.09
N ARG A 60 10.45 10.61 1.28
CA ARG A 60 11.31 11.68 0.74
C ARG A 60 11.31 11.70 -0.78
N GLY A 61 11.67 12.84 -1.37
CA GLY A 61 11.83 12.98 -2.83
C GLY A 61 10.56 13.33 -3.59
N LEU A 62 9.42 13.52 -2.91
CA LEU A 62 8.17 13.99 -3.53
C LEU A 62 8.32 15.37 -4.17
N ASP A 63 9.27 16.19 -3.72
CA ASP A 63 9.64 17.47 -4.34
C ASP A 63 10.16 17.33 -5.77
N LEU A 64 10.59 16.12 -6.18
CA LEU A 64 11.02 15.81 -7.53
C LEU A 64 9.88 15.27 -8.42
N ALA A 65 8.71 14.98 -7.85
CA ALA A 65 7.60 14.40 -8.60
C ALA A 65 7.20 15.28 -9.79
N ARG A 66 6.90 14.66 -10.93
CA ARG A 66 6.43 15.36 -12.13
C ARG A 66 5.03 14.87 -12.48
N VAL A 67 4.14 15.81 -12.81
CA VAL A 67 2.80 15.48 -13.27
C VAL A 67 2.61 16.04 -14.67
N THR A 68 2.15 15.20 -15.59
CA THR A 68 1.82 15.58 -16.96
C THR A 68 0.39 15.16 -17.28
N ALA A 69 -0.50 16.12 -17.47
CA ALA A 69 -1.80 15.89 -18.04
C ALA A 69 -1.73 16.05 -19.56
N HIS A 70 -2.38 15.16 -20.29
CA HIS A 70 -2.42 15.18 -21.75
C HIS A 70 -3.84 14.88 -22.25
N PRO A 71 -4.25 15.48 -23.38
CA PRO A 71 -5.56 15.23 -23.95
C PRO A 71 -5.65 13.80 -24.53
N LEU A 72 -6.80 13.17 -24.34
CA LEU A 72 -7.18 11.90 -24.96
C LEU A 72 -8.31 12.15 -25.98
N ALA A 73 -8.91 11.08 -26.53
CA ALA A 73 -10.01 11.21 -27.48
C ALA A 73 -11.24 11.87 -26.80
N GLY A 74 -11.81 12.89 -27.44
CA GLY A 74 -12.95 13.63 -26.89
C GLY A 74 -12.53 14.72 -25.90
N ASP A 75 -13.28 14.85 -24.81
CA ASP A 75 -13.04 15.76 -23.67
C ASP A 75 -12.26 15.08 -22.54
N LEU A 76 -11.69 13.90 -22.80
CA LEU A 76 -11.00 13.08 -21.82
C LEU A 76 -9.55 13.54 -21.58
N LEU A 77 -9.09 13.41 -20.34
CA LEU A 77 -7.71 13.66 -19.93
C LEU A 77 -7.03 12.37 -19.45
N GLY A 78 -5.77 12.21 -19.81
CA GLY A 78 -4.84 11.26 -19.20
C GLY A 78 -3.87 11.99 -18.28
N ILE A 79 -3.51 11.39 -17.16
CA ILE A 79 -2.57 11.96 -16.19
C ILE A 79 -1.43 10.97 -15.97
N ASP A 80 -0.20 11.39 -16.23
CA ASP A 80 1.01 10.66 -15.87
C ASP A 80 1.69 11.33 -14.66
N ILE A 81 1.97 10.55 -13.62
CA ILE A 81 2.69 10.96 -12.42
C ILE A 81 4.00 10.17 -12.36
N ASP A 82 5.13 10.87 -12.42
CA ASP A 82 6.46 10.30 -12.26
C ASP A 82 6.96 10.59 -10.84
N LEU A 83 7.19 9.52 -10.09
CA LEU A 83 7.69 9.48 -8.72
C LEU A 83 9.12 8.91 -8.65
N ALA A 84 9.87 8.91 -9.76
CA ALA A 84 11.26 8.47 -9.77
C ALA A 84 12.10 9.22 -8.71
N GLY A 85 12.88 8.46 -7.95
CA GLY A 85 13.71 8.99 -6.88
C GLY A 85 13.01 9.18 -5.53
N VAL A 86 11.72 8.86 -5.41
CA VAL A 86 11.05 8.79 -4.10
C VAL A 86 11.68 7.68 -3.26
N GLU A 87 11.92 7.98 -1.99
CA GLU A 87 12.45 7.07 -0.99
C GLU A 87 11.44 6.92 0.15
N VAL A 88 11.18 5.67 0.54
CA VAL A 88 10.25 5.30 1.60
C VAL A 88 11.00 4.41 2.59
N THR A 89 11.02 4.80 3.85
CA THR A 89 11.53 3.98 4.96
C THR A 89 10.45 3.80 6.01
N PHE A 90 10.38 2.63 6.62
CA PHE A 90 9.42 2.33 7.68
C PHE A 90 10.14 2.16 9.01
N ASP A 91 9.56 2.70 10.08
CA ASP A 91 9.96 2.43 11.45
C ASP A 91 8.94 1.48 12.10
N ALA A 92 9.29 0.20 12.14
CA ALA A 92 8.46 -0.84 12.72
C ALA A 92 8.44 -0.83 14.26
N THR A 93 9.13 0.11 14.92
CA THR A 93 9.19 0.21 16.39
C THR A 93 8.11 1.15 16.97
N VAL A 94 7.40 1.86 16.11
CA VAL A 94 6.32 2.79 16.48
C VAL A 94 5.00 2.01 16.51
N GLU A 95 4.36 1.95 17.70
CA GLU A 95 3.11 1.19 17.91
C GLU A 95 1.83 2.03 17.76
N GLU A 96 1.93 3.36 17.78
CA GLU A 96 0.76 4.24 17.84
C GLU A 96 0.76 5.22 16.66
N ALA A 97 -0.25 5.07 15.79
CA ALA A 97 -0.48 5.98 14.68
C ALA A 97 -0.93 7.35 15.22
N PRO A 98 -0.26 8.45 14.86
CA PRO A 98 -0.63 9.79 15.28
C PRO A 98 -1.93 10.25 14.62
N PRO A 99 -2.59 11.29 15.16
CA PRO A 99 -3.77 11.85 14.53
C PRO A 99 -3.43 12.38 13.13
N LEU A 100 -4.32 12.13 12.17
CA LEU A 100 -4.21 12.66 10.82
C LEU A 100 -4.09 14.19 10.85
N PRO A 101 -3.28 14.78 9.95
CA PRO A 101 -3.14 16.22 9.89
C PRO A 101 -4.48 16.86 9.49
N GLU A 102 -4.78 18.02 10.07
CA GLU A 102 -5.95 18.81 9.68
C GLU A 102 -5.77 19.32 8.23
N LEU A 103 -6.54 18.75 7.30
CA LEU A 103 -6.61 19.24 5.94
C LEU A 103 -7.38 20.56 5.91
N PRO A 104 -7.09 21.48 4.95
CA PRO A 104 -7.82 22.72 4.85
C PRO A 104 -9.32 22.48 4.62
N GLU A 105 -10.16 23.17 5.39
CA GLU A 105 -11.62 23.12 5.21
C GLU A 105 -12.03 23.80 3.89
N PHE A 106 -12.74 23.04 3.05
CA PHE A 106 -13.40 23.56 1.86
C PHE A 106 -14.60 24.44 2.25
N GLY A 107 -14.67 25.64 1.67
CA GLY A 107 -15.73 26.62 1.91
C GLY A 107 -17.04 26.29 1.22
N THR A 108 -17.84 27.33 0.93
CA THR A 108 -19.10 27.13 0.21
C THR A 108 -18.80 26.97 -1.27
N GLU A 109 -19.20 25.85 -1.87
CA GLU A 109 -19.02 25.61 -3.31
C GLU A 109 -19.68 26.72 -4.15
N VAL A 110 -18.90 27.32 -5.05
CA VAL A 110 -19.37 28.35 -6.01
C VAL A 110 -19.33 27.86 -7.46
N ALA A 111 -18.51 26.85 -7.77
CA ALA A 111 -18.47 26.23 -9.08
C ALA A 111 -18.07 24.74 -8.99
N ARG A 112 -18.59 23.95 -9.93
CA ARG A 112 -18.22 22.54 -10.12
C ARG A 112 -18.01 22.25 -11.60
N ALA A 113 -17.03 21.42 -11.91
CA ALA A 113 -16.81 20.91 -13.24
C ALA A 113 -16.34 19.46 -13.22
N ASP A 114 -17.01 18.61 -13.99
CA ASP A 114 -16.62 17.21 -14.17
C ASP A 114 -15.21 17.14 -14.80
N ALA A 115 -14.24 16.60 -14.08
CA ALA A 115 -12.96 16.17 -14.66
C ALA A 115 -13.16 14.78 -15.23
N ARG A 116 -13.29 14.70 -16.56
CA ARG A 116 -13.36 13.41 -17.24
C ARG A 116 -11.95 12.85 -17.42
N VAL A 117 -11.38 12.34 -16.33
CA VAL A 117 -10.07 11.70 -16.33
C VAL A 117 -10.25 10.25 -16.75
N ALA A 118 -9.84 9.91 -17.96
CA ALA A 118 -10.01 8.53 -18.42
C ALA A 118 -9.02 7.59 -17.74
N GLU A 119 -7.80 8.07 -17.45
CA GLU A 119 -6.71 7.25 -16.96
C GLU A 119 -5.72 8.08 -16.12
N VAL A 120 -5.28 7.51 -15.00
CA VAL A 120 -4.14 7.99 -14.21
C VAL A 120 -3.09 6.90 -14.17
N ARG A 121 -1.85 7.25 -14.55
CA ARG A 121 -0.68 6.37 -14.49
C ARG A 121 0.34 6.95 -13.53
N VAL A 122 0.67 6.22 -12.49
CA VAL A 122 1.76 6.54 -11.57
C VAL A 122 2.93 5.61 -11.87
N ARG A 123 4.15 6.15 -11.99
CA ARG A 123 5.37 5.37 -12.23
C ARG A 123 6.45 5.80 -11.26
N GLY A 124 7.11 4.83 -10.65
CA GLY A 124 8.27 5.02 -9.81
C GLY A 124 9.41 4.14 -10.31
N LEU A 125 10.31 4.71 -11.14
CA LEU A 125 11.35 3.96 -11.86
C LEU A 125 12.73 4.61 -11.71
N PRO A 126 13.53 4.26 -10.69
CA PRO A 126 13.15 3.48 -9.50
C PRO A 126 12.58 4.38 -8.39
N VAL A 127 11.83 3.76 -7.48
CA VAL A 127 11.65 4.24 -6.10
C VAL A 127 12.50 3.38 -5.17
N ARG A 128 12.83 3.90 -3.99
CA ARG A 128 13.54 3.15 -2.95
C ARG A 128 12.61 2.84 -1.80
N ILE A 129 12.48 1.57 -1.43
CA ILE A 129 11.66 1.14 -0.30
C ILE A 129 12.56 0.34 0.64
N GLN A 130 12.80 0.85 1.86
CA GLN A 130 13.74 0.27 2.83
C GLN A 130 15.11 -0.06 2.22
N GLY A 131 15.61 0.84 1.37
CA GLY A 131 16.89 0.70 0.66
C GLY A 131 16.87 -0.20 -0.59
N ALA A 132 15.78 -0.92 -0.88
CA ALA A 132 15.64 -1.71 -2.11
C ALA A 132 15.16 -0.86 -3.27
N GLU A 133 15.74 -1.02 -4.47
CA GLU A 133 15.24 -0.35 -5.68
C GLU A 133 14.03 -1.12 -6.22
N VAL A 134 12.88 -0.45 -6.18
CA VAL A 134 11.60 -0.97 -6.60
C VAL A 134 11.15 -0.22 -7.84
N GLU A 135 10.73 -0.98 -8.85
CA GLU A 135 10.01 -0.46 -10.00
C GLU A 135 8.52 -0.62 -9.72
N ALA A 136 7.82 0.50 -9.54
CA ALA A 136 6.39 0.52 -9.25
C ALA A 136 5.62 1.19 -10.38
N SER A 137 4.49 0.61 -10.75
CA SER A 137 3.52 1.23 -11.64
C SER A 137 2.11 1.01 -11.13
N ILE A 138 1.31 2.07 -11.16
CA ILE A 138 -0.10 2.05 -10.81
C ILE A 138 -0.86 2.61 -12.01
N THR A 139 -1.87 1.88 -12.48
CA THR A 139 -2.76 2.36 -13.54
C THR A 139 -4.19 2.33 -13.01
N ALA A 140 -4.82 3.49 -12.94
CA ALA A 140 -6.24 3.61 -12.63
C ALA A 140 -6.99 4.03 -13.89
N ALA A 141 -8.09 3.35 -14.20
CA ALA A 141 -8.93 3.70 -15.36
C ALA A 141 -10.37 4.01 -14.92
N GLY A 142 -11.05 4.85 -15.71
CA GLY A 142 -12.39 5.34 -15.38
C GLY A 142 -12.36 6.22 -14.13
N VAL A 143 -11.45 7.19 -14.09
CA VAL A 143 -11.22 8.03 -12.91
C VAL A 143 -12.24 9.16 -12.89
N HIS A 144 -13.21 9.08 -11.97
CA HIS A 144 -14.26 10.09 -11.83
C HIS A 144 -13.78 11.13 -10.82
N VAL A 145 -13.36 12.28 -11.29
CA VAL A 145 -12.91 13.38 -10.45
C VAL A 145 -13.77 14.59 -10.77
N ASP A 146 -14.38 15.22 -9.79
CA ASP A 146 -15.00 16.53 -10.00
C ASP A 146 -14.11 17.60 -9.39
N TRP A 147 -13.87 18.66 -10.14
CA TRP A 147 -13.27 19.87 -9.60
C TRP A 147 -14.35 20.71 -8.95
N ALA A 148 -14.11 21.17 -7.73
CA ALA A 148 -14.96 22.13 -7.05
C ALA A 148 -14.15 23.38 -6.68
N GLU A 149 -14.72 24.55 -6.90
CA GLU A 149 -14.17 25.84 -6.45
C GLU A 149 -15.10 26.40 -5.36
N ASP A 150 -14.53 26.90 -4.26
CA ASP A 150 -15.28 27.54 -3.18
C ASP A 150 -15.25 29.07 -3.22
N ASP A 151 -16.03 29.70 -2.34
CA ASP A 151 -16.11 31.15 -2.15
C ASP A 151 -14.81 31.81 -1.65
N ARG A 152 -13.81 31.00 -1.26
CA ARG A 152 -12.47 31.41 -0.85
C ARG A 152 -11.44 31.26 -1.97
N GLY A 153 -11.84 30.80 -3.16
CA GLY A 153 -10.97 30.54 -4.30
C GLY A 153 -10.07 29.31 -4.11
N GLN A 154 -10.47 28.40 -3.23
CA GLN A 154 -9.85 27.09 -3.08
C GLN A 154 -10.40 26.15 -4.15
N LEU A 155 -9.51 25.36 -4.71
CA LEU A 155 -9.80 24.29 -5.63
C LEU A 155 -9.72 22.97 -4.86
N ALA A 156 -10.79 22.19 -4.94
CA ALA A 156 -10.87 20.87 -4.35
C ALA A 156 -11.18 19.79 -5.40
N LEU A 157 -10.78 18.57 -5.07
CA LEU A 157 -11.23 17.37 -5.75
C LEU A 157 -12.36 16.75 -4.93
N ALA A 158 -13.49 16.48 -5.58
CA ALA A 158 -14.53 15.67 -4.96
C ALA A 158 -14.03 14.23 -4.81
N MET A 159 -13.97 13.76 -3.58
CA MET A 159 -13.60 12.40 -3.24
C MET A 159 -14.79 11.68 -2.60
N ARG A 160 -14.68 10.36 -2.46
CA ARG A 160 -15.63 9.55 -1.70
C ARG A 160 -14.97 8.98 -0.47
N GLN A 161 -15.73 8.84 0.61
CA GLN A 161 -15.29 7.99 1.71
C GLN A 161 -15.29 6.53 1.28
N GLY A 162 -14.21 5.85 1.59
CA GLY A 162 -13.96 4.43 1.40
C GLY A 162 -13.30 3.83 2.63
N MET A 163 -12.82 2.60 2.49
CA MET A 163 -12.12 1.86 3.55
C MET A 163 -10.88 1.19 2.97
N ALA A 164 -9.75 1.25 3.67
CA ALA A 164 -8.53 0.53 3.30
C ALA A 164 -7.92 -0.08 4.56
N GLY A 165 -7.61 -1.39 4.53
CA GLY A 165 -7.08 -2.08 5.72
C GLY A 165 -7.99 -2.03 6.95
N GLY A 166 -9.30 -1.76 6.77
CA GLY A 166 -10.26 -1.61 7.86
C GLY A 166 -10.38 -0.19 8.45
N GLU A 167 -9.66 0.80 7.91
CA GLU A 167 -9.73 2.20 8.32
C GLU A 167 -10.47 3.06 7.29
N ALA A 168 -11.19 4.08 7.75
CA ALA A 168 -11.88 5.02 6.86
C ALA A 168 -10.85 5.90 6.15
N VAL A 169 -10.87 5.86 4.82
CA VAL A 169 -9.96 6.62 3.97
C VAL A 169 -10.76 7.33 2.89
N THR A 170 -10.28 8.48 2.44
CA THR A 170 -10.89 9.14 1.29
C THR A 170 -10.24 8.67 0.00
N VAL A 171 -11.05 8.19 -0.94
CA VAL A 171 -10.62 7.55 -2.18
C VAL A 171 -11.15 8.27 -3.40
N PHE A 172 -10.35 8.26 -4.46
CA PHE A 172 -10.83 8.66 -5.78
C PHE A 172 -11.76 7.56 -6.33
N PRO A 173 -12.96 7.91 -6.82
CA PRO A 173 -13.78 6.95 -7.52
C PRO A 173 -13.08 6.56 -8.83
N VAL A 174 -12.73 5.29 -8.95
CA VAL A 174 -12.14 4.71 -10.16
C VAL A 174 -12.86 3.40 -10.48
N ASP A 175 -12.92 3.03 -11.76
CA ASP A 175 -13.59 1.80 -12.18
C ASP A 175 -12.68 0.57 -12.01
N THR A 176 -11.38 0.73 -12.25
CA THR A 176 -10.39 -0.35 -12.12
C THR A 176 -9.04 0.20 -11.69
N LEU A 177 -8.26 -0.63 -10.99
CA LEU A 177 -6.92 -0.29 -10.54
C LEU A 177 -5.97 -1.49 -10.74
N LEU A 178 -4.83 -1.24 -11.38
CA LEU A 178 -3.75 -2.20 -11.54
C LEU A 178 -2.50 -1.68 -10.84
N ILE A 179 -2.01 -2.44 -9.86
CA ILE A 179 -0.73 -2.20 -9.19
C ILE A 179 0.25 -3.27 -9.65
N ASP A 180 1.42 -2.87 -10.14
CA ASP A 180 2.49 -3.76 -10.56
C ASP A 180 3.81 -3.25 -10.00
N VAL A 181 4.39 -4.03 -9.08
CA VAL A 181 5.64 -3.71 -8.40
C VAL A 181 6.65 -4.81 -8.65
N SER A 182 7.91 -4.44 -8.88
CA SER A 182 9.00 -5.40 -9.01
C SER A 182 10.29 -4.89 -8.41
N ALA A 183 11.09 -5.79 -7.85
CA ALA A 183 12.38 -5.45 -7.26
C ALA A 183 13.35 -6.62 -7.43
N ARG A 184 14.65 -6.37 -7.35
CA ARG A 184 15.62 -7.46 -7.31
C ARG A 184 15.43 -8.27 -6.04
N GLN A 185 15.37 -9.59 -6.18
CA GLN A 185 15.14 -10.49 -5.06
C GLN A 185 16.15 -10.25 -3.93
N ARG A 186 17.43 -10.08 -4.27
CA ARG A 186 18.49 -9.83 -3.30
C ARG A 186 18.25 -8.56 -2.48
N GLU A 187 17.81 -7.48 -3.11
CA GLU A 187 17.59 -6.21 -2.43
C GLU A 187 16.38 -6.29 -1.49
N VAL A 188 15.31 -6.99 -1.89
CA VAL A 188 14.17 -7.27 -1.01
C VAL A 188 14.59 -8.15 0.18
N VAL A 189 15.43 -9.15 -0.06
CA VAL A 189 15.98 -10.01 1.00
C VAL A 189 16.82 -9.19 1.98
N ASP A 190 17.73 -8.36 1.48
CA ASP A 190 18.59 -7.52 2.32
C ASP A 190 17.75 -6.55 3.18
N ALA A 191 16.71 -5.93 2.60
CA ALA A 191 15.76 -5.08 3.32
C ALA A 191 14.99 -5.85 4.41
N LEU A 192 14.46 -7.04 4.08
CA LEU A 192 13.75 -7.88 5.05
C LEU A 192 14.67 -8.34 6.18
N VAL A 193 15.90 -8.73 5.87
CA VAL A 193 16.90 -9.14 6.87
C VAL A 193 17.22 -7.98 7.81
N SER A 194 17.31 -6.75 7.30
CA SER A 194 17.51 -5.56 8.12
C SER A 194 16.38 -5.40 9.15
N ILE A 195 15.13 -5.42 8.69
CA ILE A 195 13.93 -5.27 9.54
C ILE A 195 13.87 -6.36 10.62
N VAL A 196 14.08 -7.62 10.22
CA VAL A 196 14.00 -8.76 11.15
C VAL A 196 15.17 -8.75 12.14
N THR A 197 16.35 -8.29 11.73
CA THR A 197 17.51 -8.17 12.62
C THR A 197 17.27 -7.09 13.68
N GLU A 198 16.82 -5.90 13.27
CA GLU A 198 16.50 -4.80 14.18
C GLU A 198 15.41 -5.17 15.19
N SER A 199 14.32 -5.78 14.72
CA SER A 199 13.25 -6.29 15.58
C SER A 199 13.77 -7.36 16.55
N GLY A 200 14.61 -8.29 16.09
CA GLY A 200 15.20 -9.34 16.93
C GLY A 200 16.10 -8.80 18.04
N GLU A 201 16.90 -7.76 17.74
CA GLU A 201 17.82 -7.17 18.72
C GLU A 201 17.10 -6.52 19.89
N SER A 202 15.94 -5.90 19.65
CA SER A 202 15.07 -5.37 20.71
C SER A 202 14.64 -6.45 21.73
N GLN A 203 14.59 -7.71 21.29
CA GLN A 203 14.23 -8.88 22.11
C GLN A 203 15.46 -9.65 22.63
N GLY A 204 16.67 -9.13 22.42
CA GLY A 204 17.94 -9.77 22.82
C GLY A 204 18.34 -10.96 21.94
N ILE A 205 17.78 -11.05 20.73
CA ILE A 205 18.07 -12.09 19.73
C ILE A 205 18.92 -11.45 18.63
N HIS A 206 20.12 -11.97 18.41
CA HIS A 206 20.97 -11.51 17.32
C HIS A 206 20.93 -12.52 16.17
N LEU A 207 20.60 -12.02 14.99
CA LEU A 207 20.63 -12.75 13.73
C LEU A 207 21.92 -12.43 12.97
N SER A 208 22.51 -13.43 12.34
CA SER A 208 23.72 -13.28 11.53
C SER A 208 23.76 -14.34 10.44
N ASP A 209 24.51 -14.07 9.37
CA ASP A 209 24.63 -14.97 8.21
C ASP A 209 23.27 -15.42 7.67
N VAL A 210 22.29 -14.51 7.62
CA VAL A 210 20.95 -14.81 7.10
C VAL A 210 21.01 -14.86 5.58
N ASP A 211 20.48 -15.94 5.03
CA ASP A 211 20.37 -16.19 3.60
C ASP A 211 18.93 -16.63 3.31
N LEU A 212 18.26 -15.94 2.39
CA LEU A 212 16.88 -16.19 1.99
C LEU A 212 16.84 -16.45 0.48
N GLU A 213 16.33 -17.60 0.11
CA GLU A 213 16.13 -17.99 -1.27
C GLU A 213 14.64 -18.27 -1.49
N LEU A 214 14.07 -17.61 -2.49
CA LEU A 214 12.76 -17.92 -3.04
C LEU A 214 12.94 -18.50 -4.44
N THR A 215 12.20 -19.54 -4.75
CA THR A 215 12.15 -20.14 -6.10
C THR A 215 10.70 -20.37 -6.51
N GLN A 216 10.34 -20.08 -7.76
CA GLN A 216 8.97 -20.28 -8.24
C GLN A 216 8.58 -21.77 -8.17
N ALA A 217 7.37 -22.04 -7.69
CA ALA A 217 6.77 -23.36 -7.57
C ALA A 217 5.37 -23.39 -8.22
N GLY A 218 5.34 -23.41 -9.56
CA GLY A 218 4.09 -23.33 -10.33
C GLY A 218 3.54 -21.90 -10.46
N PRO A 219 2.32 -21.70 -10.99
CA PRO A 219 1.81 -20.35 -11.32
C PRO A 219 1.48 -19.45 -10.13
N ARG A 220 1.14 -20.05 -8.97
CA ARG A 220 0.73 -19.34 -7.74
C ARG A 220 1.46 -19.86 -6.50
N GLY A 221 2.66 -20.40 -6.68
CA GLY A 221 3.42 -21.01 -5.60
C GLY A 221 4.90 -20.58 -5.64
N ALA A 222 5.54 -20.59 -4.47
CA ALA A 222 6.98 -20.41 -4.32
C ALA A 222 7.52 -21.31 -3.22
N HIS A 223 8.73 -21.82 -3.38
CA HIS A 223 9.47 -22.43 -2.28
C HIS A 223 10.32 -21.37 -1.60
N LEU A 224 10.22 -21.31 -0.28
CA LEU A 224 11.02 -20.45 0.58
C LEU A 224 12.04 -21.29 1.34
N ARG A 225 13.30 -20.89 1.28
CA ARG A 225 14.40 -21.47 2.04
C ARG A 225 15.15 -20.34 2.75
N ALA A 226 15.11 -20.34 4.07
CA ALA A 226 15.88 -19.41 4.90
C ALA A 226 16.92 -20.18 5.71
N SER A 227 18.16 -19.69 5.77
CA SER A 227 19.16 -20.20 6.70
C SER A 227 19.81 -19.05 7.43
N GLY A 228 20.27 -19.31 8.66
CA GLY A 228 20.87 -18.25 9.46
C GLY A 228 21.44 -18.74 10.78
N LYS A 229 22.16 -17.86 11.45
CA LYS A 229 22.65 -18.07 12.81
C LYS A 229 21.91 -17.16 13.78
N VAL A 230 21.41 -17.76 14.85
CA VAL A 230 20.73 -17.08 15.94
C VAL A 230 21.59 -17.14 17.19
N ARG A 231 21.72 -16.02 17.88
CA ARG A 231 22.36 -15.93 19.19
C ARG A 231 21.44 -15.26 20.20
N ARG A 232 21.25 -15.88 21.38
CA ARG A 232 20.59 -15.27 22.53
C ARG A 232 21.43 -15.53 23.78
N GLY A 233 22.02 -14.47 24.34
CA GLY A 233 23.04 -14.60 25.39
C GLY A 233 24.21 -15.49 24.92
N PHE A 234 24.45 -16.60 25.63
CA PHE A 234 25.49 -17.60 25.30
C PHE A 234 25.02 -18.68 24.30
N LEU A 235 23.71 -18.80 24.06
CA LEU A 235 23.16 -19.80 23.16
C LEU A 235 23.41 -19.37 21.71
N ARG A 236 23.98 -20.28 20.91
CA ARG A 236 24.20 -20.08 19.47
C ARG A 236 23.63 -21.27 18.72
N ALA A 237 22.87 -20.99 17.68
CA ALA A 237 22.21 -21.98 16.85
C ALA A 237 22.37 -21.62 15.37
N SER A 238 22.56 -22.63 14.52
CA SER A 238 22.34 -22.49 13.08
C SER A 238 20.98 -23.09 12.75
N LEU A 239 20.13 -22.31 12.09
CA LEU A 239 18.78 -22.67 11.72
C LEU A 239 18.66 -22.79 10.20
N LEU A 240 17.82 -23.72 9.77
CA LEU A 240 17.34 -23.86 8.40
C LEU A 240 15.83 -23.97 8.46
N PHE A 241 15.16 -22.99 7.87
CA PHE A 241 13.73 -22.93 7.66
C PHE A 241 13.41 -23.20 6.20
N THR A 242 12.43 -24.07 5.94
CA THR A 242 11.91 -24.31 4.59
C THR A 242 10.40 -24.38 4.65
N THR A 243 9.72 -23.75 3.70
CA THR A 243 8.26 -23.79 3.56
C THR A 243 7.88 -23.59 2.11
N GLU A 244 6.63 -23.89 1.77
CA GLU A 244 6.05 -23.58 0.46
C GLU A 244 5.02 -22.48 0.68
N ALA A 245 5.05 -21.43 -0.12
CA ALA A 245 4.04 -20.38 -0.14
C ALA A 245 3.10 -20.67 -1.31
N GLN A 246 1.79 -20.68 -1.08
CA GLN A 246 0.79 -20.92 -2.11
C GLN A 246 -0.35 -19.90 -2.00
N LEU A 247 -0.65 -19.21 -3.10
CA LEU A 247 -1.77 -18.31 -3.22
C LEU A 247 -2.97 -19.05 -3.81
N GLY A 248 -4.03 -19.17 -3.02
CA GLY A 248 -5.30 -19.75 -3.44
C GLY A 248 -6.12 -18.82 -4.32
N ASP A 249 -7.12 -19.39 -5.00
CA ASP A 249 -8.09 -18.61 -5.79
C ASP A 249 -9.02 -17.74 -4.91
N ASP A 250 -9.05 -18.02 -3.62
CA ASP A 250 -9.70 -17.20 -2.60
C ASP A 250 -8.81 -16.05 -2.11
N LEU A 251 -7.71 -15.74 -2.80
CA LEU A 251 -6.75 -14.70 -2.46
C LEU A 251 -6.10 -14.88 -1.08
N LYS A 252 -6.06 -16.13 -0.60
CA LYS A 252 -5.39 -16.48 0.65
C LYS A 252 -4.01 -17.03 0.38
N LEU A 253 -2.99 -16.37 0.93
CA LEU A 253 -1.61 -16.84 0.90
C LEU A 253 -1.35 -17.75 2.10
N GLN A 254 -1.05 -19.01 1.81
CA GLN A 254 -0.79 -20.05 2.81
C GLN A 254 0.69 -20.44 2.82
N LEU A 255 1.24 -20.64 4.01
CA LEU A 255 2.55 -21.25 4.20
C LEU A 255 2.40 -22.73 4.57
N ILE A 256 2.71 -23.58 3.61
CA ILE A 256 2.50 -25.02 3.67
C ILE A 256 3.79 -25.72 4.09
N ASN A 257 3.63 -26.72 4.98
CA ASN A 257 4.72 -27.58 5.45
C ASN A 257 5.93 -26.83 6.04
N PRO A 258 5.74 -25.87 6.97
CA PRO A 258 6.87 -25.18 7.59
C PRO A 258 7.75 -26.16 8.36
N ARG A 259 9.04 -26.18 8.03
CA ARG A 259 10.05 -27.03 8.68
C ARG A 259 11.18 -26.17 9.18
N LEU A 260 11.38 -26.18 10.49
CA LEU A 260 12.53 -25.56 11.15
C LEU A 260 13.48 -26.63 11.69
N THR A 261 14.73 -26.60 11.25
CA THR A 261 15.76 -27.58 11.62
C THR A 261 17.05 -26.90 12.09
N SER A 262 17.87 -27.62 12.84
CA SER A 262 19.21 -27.19 13.21
C SER A 262 20.20 -28.31 12.94
N ARG A 263 21.43 -27.93 12.56
CA ARG A 263 22.56 -28.88 12.45
C ARG A 263 23.08 -29.34 13.81
N ASN A 264 22.75 -28.64 14.90
CA ASN A 264 23.09 -29.06 16.25
C ASN A 264 21.94 -29.91 16.82
N PRO A 265 22.18 -31.20 17.17
CA PRO A 265 21.13 -32.10 17.64
C PRO A 265 20.49 -31.63 18.96
N LEU A 266 21.24 -30.97 19.85
CA LEU A 266 20.71 -30.43 21.11
C LEU A 266 19.72 -29.29 20.84
N ILE A 267 20.09 -28.37 19.95
CA ILE A 267 19.18 -27.30 19.50
C ILE A 267 17.97 -27.91 18.78
N GLY A 268 18.18 -28.94 17.95
CA GLY A 268 17.09 -29.65 17.26
C GLY A 268 16.02 -30.19 18.21
N LEU A 269 16.40 -30.64 19.41
CA LEU A 269 15.45 -31.06 20.45
C LEU A 269 14.71 -29.86 21.07
N LEU A 270 15.40 -28.76 21.37
CA LEU A 270 14.77 -27.54 21.89
C LEU A 270 13.77 -26.93 20.90
N LEU A 271 14.05 -27.07 19.60
CA LEU A 271 13.16 -26.60 18.53
C LEU A 271 11.84 -27.39 18.45
N LEU A 272 11.69 -28.55 19.11
CA LEU A 272 10.43 -29.30 19.09
C LEU A 272 9.26 -28.47 19.64
N ALA A 273 9.50 -27.71 20.72
CA ALA A 273 8.48 -26.81 21.29
C ALA A 273 8.17 -25.65 20.33
N VAL A 274 9.22 -25.03 19.77
CA VAL A 274 9.11 -23.89 18.85
C VAL A 274 8.41 -24.27 17.54
N ARG A 275 8.62 -25.48 17.03
CA ARG A 275 7.93 -25.98 15.82
C ARG A 275 6.42 -26.00 15.96
N SER A 276 5.91 -26.34 17.15
CA SER A 276 4.46 -26.33 17.40
C SER A 276 3.92 -24.90 17.37
N GLN A 277 4.66 -23.96 17.98
CA GLN A 277 4.29 -22.56 18.00
C GLN A 277 4.32 -21.95 16.60
N ILE A 278 5.39 -22.20 15.82
CA ILE A 278 5.47 -21.75 14.41
C ILE A 278 4.31 -22.32 13.60
N ARG A 279 3.94 -23.58 13.82
CA ARG A 279 2.82 -24.17 13.08
C ARG A 279 1.49 -23.52 13.45
N GLU A 280 1.27 -23.15 14.71
CA GLU A 280 0.06 -22.44 15.11
C GLU A 280 0.03 -21.02 14.56
N GLU A 281 1.16 -20.30 14.63
CA GLU A 281 1.28 -18.92 14.10
C GLU A 281 1.10 -18.86 12.58
N LEU A 282 1.57 -19.88 11.87
CA LEU A 282 1.48 -19.96 10.41
C LEU A 282 0.23 -20.74 9.93
N LYS A 283 -0.67 -21.09 10.83
CA LYS A 283 -1.89 -21.86 10.50
C LYS A 283 -2.91 -21.00 9.78
N ASP A 284 -3.01 -19.74 10.17
CA ASP A 284 -3.96 -18.82 9.60
C ASP A 284 -3.38 -18.24 8.31
N PRO A 285 -4.08 -18.38 7.17
CA PRO A 285 -3.65 -17.79 5.92
C PRO A 285 -3.63 -16.27 6.02
N ILE A 286 -2.69 -15.65 5.30
CA ILE A 286 -2.73 -14.20 5.05
C ILE A 286 -3.82 -13.97 4.00
N ASP A 287 -4.88 -13.25 4.37
CA ASP A 287 -5.95 -12.89 3.43
C ASP A 287 -5.54 -11.61 2.69
N LEU A 288 -5.24 -11.72 1.39
CA LEU A 288 -4.84 -10.53 0.62
C LEU A 288 -6.00 -9.54 0.45
N ARG A 289 -7.24 -9.92 0.80
CA ARG A 289 -8.38 -8.99 0.86
C ARG A 289 -8.25 -7.95 1.97
N ASP A 290 -7.33 -8.12 2.91
CA ASP A 290 -6.99 -7.07 3.86
C ASP A 290 -6.31 -5.87 3.14
N LEU A 291 -5.80 -6.07 1.91
CA LEU A 291 -5.29 -5.01 1.02
C LEU A 291 -6.38 -4.40 0.13
N GLN A 292 -7.65 -4.66 0.41
CA GLN A 292 -8.77 -4.10 -0.35
C GLN A 292 -8.85 -2.58 -0.17
N LEU A 293 -9.25 -1.90 -1.25
CA LEU A 293 -9.37 -0.45 -1.31
C LEU A 293 -10.82 -0.09 -1.62
N ASP A 294 -11.71 -0.15 -0.64
CA ASP A 294 -13.14 0.10 -0.86
C ASP A 294 -13.36 1.48 -1.52
N PRO A 295 -14.21 1.56 -2.57
CA PRO A 295 -15.15 0.53 -3.02
C PRO A 295 -14.56 -0.56 -3.94
N LEU A 296 -13.31 -0.44 -4.36
CA LEU A 296 -12.65 -1.40 -5.24
C LEU A 296 -12.36 -2.70 -4.51
N LYS A 297 -12.68 -3.82 -5.16
CA LYS A 297 -12.40 -5.14 -4.62
C LYS A 297 -11.16 -5.71 -5.27
N LEU A 298 -10.27 -6.29 -4.47
CA LEU A 298 -9.15 -7.05 -5.03
C LEU A 298 -9.73 -8.25 -5.80
N ALA A 299 -9.59 -8.21 -7.12
CA ALA A 299 -10.14 -9.18 -8.05
C ALA A 299 -9.14 -10.30 -8.34
N ASP A 300 -7.86 -9.95 -8.49
CA ASP A 300 -6.79 -10.92 -8.69
C ASP A 300 -5.46 -10.47 -8.08
N ALA A 301 -4.64 -11.45 -7.68
CA ALA A 301 -3.27 -11.23 -7.23
C ALA A 301 -2.35 -12.29 -7.84
N GLN A 302 -1.21 -11.84 -8.36
CA GLN A 302 -0.22 -12.70 -8.99
C GLN A 302 1.17 -12.32 -8.51
N PHE A 303 2.03 -13.33 -8.34
CA PHE A 303 3.43 -13.10 -8.02
C PHE A 303 4.34 -13.95 -8.90
N GLU A 304 5.50 -13.40 -9.23
CA GLU A 304 6.55 -14.09 -9.96
C GLU A 304 7.85 -14.01 -9.15
N VAL A 305 8.52 -15.15 -9.02
CA VAL A 305 9.78 -15.31 -8.32
C VAL A 305 10.87 -15.74 -9.29
N GLY A 306 11.82 -14.86 -9.52
CA GLY A 306 13.07 -15.14 -10.23
C GLY A 306 14.18 -14.23 -9.71
N GLU A 307 15.09 -13.80 -10.59
CA GLU A 307 16.08 -12.76 -10.24
C GLU A 307 15.41 -11.48 -9.71
N ARG A 308 14.21 -11.20 -10.24
CA ARG A 308 13.30 -10.19 -9.71
C ARG A 308 12.10 -10.86 -9.07
N LEU A 309 11.64 -10.27 -7.99
CA LEU A 309 10.32 -10.52 -7.44
C LEU A 309 9.36 -9.54 -8.09
N ARG A 310 8.19 -10.02 -8.52
CA ARG A 310 7.12 -9.18 -9.06
C ARG A 310 5.82 -9.52 -8.35
N LEU A 311 5.05 -8.49 -8.00
CA LEU A 311 3.70 -8.59 -7.48
C LEU A 311 2.78 -7.76 -8.36
N ARG A 312 1.67 -8.35 -8.78
CA ARG A 312 0.61 -7.68 -9.51
C ARG A 312 -0.70 -7.85 -8.77
N LEU A 313 -1.39 -6.74 -8.52
CA LEU A 313 -2.70 -6.68 -7.89
C LEU A 313 -3.67 -6.01 -8.86
N GLN A 314 -4.80 -6.66 -9.12
CA GLN A 314 -5.88 -6.12 -9.96
C GLN A 314 -7.11 -5.90 -9.09
N TYR A 315 -7.70 -4.71 -9.20
CA TYR A 315 -8.94 -4.34 -8.53
C TYR A 315 -10.00 -3.89 -9.53
N ASP A 316 -11.25 -4.30 -9.27
CA ASP A 316 -12.46 -4.01 -10.06
C ASP A 316 -13.65 -3.63 -9.14
#